data_AF-A0A7C6SM23-F1
#
_entry.id   AF-A0A7C6SM23-F1
#
_cell.length_a   1.000
_cell.length_b   1.000
_cell.length_c   1.000
_cell.angle_alpha   90.00
_cell.angle_beta   90.00
_cell.angle_gamma   90.00
#
_symmetry.space_group_name_H-M   'P 1'
#
loop_
_entity.id
_entity.type
_entity.pdbx_description
1 polymer ?
#
loop_
_entity_poly.entity_id
_entity_poly.type
_entity_poly.pdbx_seq_one_letter_code
_entity_poly.pdbx_strand_id
1 'polypeptide(L)' 'MNKEKILLFYRSHFGEINGALVGLIISIAILLIGFLKTIFIAICVLAGYYIGKKISNDKDYIKNLLDRILPPGTYR' A
#
# COMPACT_ATOMS: atom_id res chain seq x y z
N MET A 1 -29.68 10.70 -17.12
CA MET A 1 -29.48 9.33 -17.66
C MET A 1 -28.15 9.28 -18.40
N ASN A 2 -27.05 8.90 -17.71
CA ASN A 2 -25.75 8.54 -18.33
C ASN A 2 -24.72 8.04 -17.30
N LYS A 3 -24.86 8.44 -16.03
CA LYS A 3 -23.96 7.99 -14.93
C LYS A 3 -23.93 6.46 -14.80
N GLU A 4 -25.07 5.81 -14.95
CA GLU A 4 -25.19 4.35 -14.84
C GLU A 4 -24.47 3.62 -15.98
N LYS A 5 -24.52 4.16 -17.20
CA LYS A 5 -23.78 3.62 -18.35
C LYS A 5 -22.27 3.77 -18.17
N ILE A 6 -21.83 4.92 -17.67
CA ILE A 6 -20.41 5.17 -17.37
C ILE A 6 -19.93 4.24 -16.25
N LEU A 7 -20.75 4.02 -15.22
CA LEU A 7 -20.43 3.13 -14.11
C LEU A 7 -20.36 1.66 -14.54
N LEU A 8 -21.28 1.22 -15.40
CA LEU A 8 -21.29 -0.12 -16.00
C LEU A 8 -20.05 -0.33 -16.88
N PHE A 9 -19.72 0.65 -17.72
CA PHE A 9 -18.52 0.62 -18.54
C PHE A 9 -17.25 0.54 -17.69
N TYR A 10 -17.15 1.36 -16.64
CA TYR A 10 -16.03 1.34 -15.71
C TYR A 10 -15.93 0.02 -14.94
N ARG A 11 -17.04 -0.58 -14.49
CA ARG A 11 -17.04 -1.90 -13.85
C ARG A 11 -16.57 -3.00 -14.79
N SER A 12 -17.01 -2.95 -16.06
CA SER A 12 -16.64 -3.94 -17.08
C SER A 12 -15.14 -3.91 -17.40
N HIS A 13 -14.51 -2.74 -17.32
CA HIS A 13 -13.10 -2.51 -17.67
C HIS A 13 -12.25 -2.05 -16.47
N PHE A 14 -12.70 -2.37 -15.25
CA PHE A 14 -12.10 -1.83 -14.02
C PHE A 14 -10.60 -2.14 -13.95
N GLY A 15 -10.20 -3.36 -14.28
CA GLY A 15 -8.79 -3.78 -14.25
C GLY A 15 -7.91 -2.99 -15.23
N GLU A 16 -8.37 -2.81 -16.46
CA GLU A 16 -7.64 -2.10 -17.51
C GLU A 16 -7.50 -0.61 -17.19
N ILE A 17 -8.57 0.03 -16.71
CA ILE A 17 -8.57 1.46 -16.40
C ILE A 17 -7.69 1.74 -15.17
N ASN A 18 -7.81 0.94 -14.10
CA ASN A 18 -6.96 1.12 -12.93
C ASN A 18 -5.50 0.74 -13.24
N GLY A 19 -5.27 -0.30 -14.04
CA GLY A 19 -3.93 -0.67 -14.49
C GLY A 19 -3.25 0.44 -15.28
N ALA A 20 -3.95 1.05 -16.23
CA ALA A 20 -3.46 2.19 -17.01
C ALA A 20 -3.18 3.41 -16.11
N LEU A 21 -4.09 3.71 -15.17
CA LEU A 21 -3.94 4.84 -14.25
C LEU A 21 -2.72 4.65 -13.33
N VAL A 22 -2.55 3.45 -12.76
CA VAL A 22 -1.40 3.11 -11.92
C VAL A 22 -0.10 3.13 -12.72
N GLY A 23 -0.10 2.55 -13.93
CA GLY A 23 1.06 2.58 -14.81
C GLY A 23 1.48 4.00 -15.19
N LEU A 24 0.52 4.89 -15.42
CA LEU A 24 0.78 6.30 -15.70
C LEU A 24 1.43 7.02 -14.51
N ILE A 25 0.94 6.79 -13.29
CA ILE A 25 1.52 7.35 -12.07
C ILE A 25 2.96 6.84 -11.87
N ILE A 26 3.20 5.55 -12.07
CA ILE A 26 4.53 4.94 -11.93
C ILE A 26 5.49 5.52 -12.97
N SER A 27 5.08 5.62 -14.24
CA SER A 27 5.91 6.19 -15.31
C SER A 27 6.24 7.66 -15.04
N ILE A 28 5.30 8.45 -14.55
CA ILE A 28 5.56 9.86 -14.17
C ILE A 28 6.55 9.93 -13.01
N ALA A 29 6.42 9.07 -12.00
CA ALA A 29 7.36 9.01 -10.88
C ALA A 29 8.78 8.65 -11.36
N ILE A 30 8.91 7.69 -12.28
CA ILE A 30 10.18 7.33 -12.93
C ILE A 30 10.78 8.53 -13.67
N LEU A 31 9.97 9.29 -14.41
CA LEU A 31 10.42 10.43 -15.20
C LEU A 31 10.90 11.60 -14.32
N LEU A 32 10.19 11.89 -13.22
CA LEU A 32 10.48 13.01 -12.32
C LEU A 32 11.63 12.72 -11.35
N ILE A 33 11.63 11.53 -10.74
CA ILE A 33 12.58 11.18 -9.66
C ILE A 33 13.84 10.52 -10.24
N GLY A 34 13.68 9.77 -11.33
CA GLY A 34 14.69 8.93 -11.98
C GLY A 34 14.44 7.43 -11.79
N PHE A 35 14.89 6.63 -12.75
CA PHE A 35 14.66 5.18 -12.79
C PHE A 35 15.20 4.44 -11.55
N LEU A 36 16.47 4.66 -11.19
CA LEU A 36 17.10 3.98 -10.06
C LEU A 36 16.48 4.36 -8.71
N LYS A 37 16.12 5.64 -8.54
CA LYS A 37 15.48 6.12 -7.30
C LYS A 37 14.08 5.51 -7.14
N THR A 38 13.34 5.36 -8.23
CA THR A 38 12.00 4.76 -8.20
C THR A 38 12.06 3.27 -7.83
N ILE A 39 13.04 2.52 -8.35
CA ILE A 39 13.27 1.13 -7.95
C ILE A 39 13.62 1.03 -6.47
N PHE A 40 14.49 1.90 -5.96
CA PHE A 40 14.84 1.93 -4.53
C PHE A 40 13.59 2.16 -3.67
N ILE A 41 12.77 3.15 -4.00
CA ILE A 41 11.50 3.43 -3.31
C ILE A 41 10.57 2.21 -3.38
N ALA A 42 10.41 1.60 -4.56
CA ALA A 42 9.56 0.43 -4.73
C ALA A 42 9.99 -0.75 -3.86
N ILE A 43 11.30 -1.03 -3.77
CA ILE A 43 11.86 -2.06 -2.90
C ILE A 43 11.58 -1.72 -1.43
N CYS A 44 11.82 -0.48 -1.00
CA CYS A 44 11.53 -0.05 0.37
C CYS A 44 10.04 -0.20 0.72
N VAL A 45 9.13 0.14 -0.19
CA VAL A 45 7.69 -0.01 0.00
C VAL A 45 7.31 -1.49 0.10
N LEU A 46 7.83 -2.35 -0.79
CA LEU A 46 7.56 -3.79 -0.74
C LEU A 46 8.10 -4.42 0.55
N ALA A 47 9.32 -4.06 0.96
CA ALA A 47 9.91 -4.51 2.20
C ALA A 47 9.08 -4.05 3.41
N GLY A 48 8.71 -2.78 3.46
CA GLY A 48 7.86 -2.21 4.50
C GLY A 48 6.48 -2.88 4.56
N TYR A 49 5.85 -3.14 3.41
CA TYR A 49 4.59 -3.89 3.34
C TYR A 49 4.74 -5.33 3.83
N TYR A 50 5.81 -6.03 3.43
CA TYR A 50 6.02 -7.41 3.86
C TYR A 50 6.25 -7.50 5.37
N ILE A 51 7.07 -6.60 5.93
CA ILE A 51 7.30 -6.49 7.37
C ILE A 51 6.00 -6.12 8.08
N GLY A 52 5.30 -5.09 7.62
CA GLY A 52 4.02 -4.65 8.20
C GLY A 52 2.93 -5.72 8.14
N LYS A 53 2.86 -6.49 7.04
CA LYS A 53 1.93 -7.61 6.90
C LYS A 53 2.27 -8.74 7.87
N LYS A 54 3.55 -9.06 8.04
CA LYS A 54 4.01 -10.06 9.01
C LYS A 54 3.63 -9.65 10.44
N ILE A 55 3.80 -8.38 10.77
CA ILE A 55 3.41 -7.78 12.05
C ILE A 55 1.88 -7.76 12.23
N SER A 56 1.11 -7.48 11.18
CA SER A 56 -0.35 -7.41 11.23
C SER A 56 -1.02 -8.78 11.33
N ASN A 57 -0.43 -9.80 10.68
CA ASN A 57 -0.90 -11.18 10.76
C ASN A 57 -0.71 -11.77 12.16
N ASP A 58 0.29 -11.27 12.88
CA ASP A 58 0.61 -11.66 14.24
C ASP A 58 0.12 -10.55 15.18
N LYS A 59 -1.21 -10.48 15.41
CA LYS A 59 -1.85 -9.43 16.23
C LYS A 59 -1.23 -9.31 17.62
N ASP A 60 -0.67 -10.41 18.14
CA ASP A 60 0.02 -10.44 19.42
C ASP A 60 1.48 -9.98 19.33
N TYR A 61 2.08 -9.84 18.15
CA TYR A 61 3.45 -9.34 17.98
C TYR A 61 3.57 -7.87 18.37
N ILE A 62 2.65 -7.01 17.92
CA ILE A 62 2.61 -5.60 18.37
C ILE A 62 2.36 -5.54 19.87
N LYS A 63 1.43 -6.36 20.39
CA LYS A 63 1.09 -6.38 21.81
C LYS A 63 2.28 -6.84 22.67
N ASN A 64 2.95 -7.91 22.30
CA ASN A 64 4.15 -8.42 22.96
C ASN A 64 5.36 -7.48 22.85
N LEU A 65 5.51 -6.79 21.72
CA LEU A 65 6.59 -5.81 21.55
C LEU A 65 6.32 -4.56 22.39
N LEU A 66 5.06 -4.14 22.47
CA LEU A 66 4.62 -3.02 23.31
C LEU A 66 4.72 -3.38 24.80
N ASP A 67 4.30 -4.58 25.21
CA ASP A 67 4.44 -5.08 26.60
C ASP A 67 5.91 -5.22 27.03
N ARG A 68 6.84 -5.40 26.06
CA ARG A 68 8.29 -5.47 26.35
C ARG A 68 8.95 -4.10 26.45
N ILE A 69 8.42 -3.09 25.75
CA ILE A 69 8.98 -1.74 25.69
C ILE A 69 8.29 -0.80 26.69
N LEU A 70 7.03 -1.03 27.02
CA LEU A 70 6.27 -0.28 28.01
C LEU A 70 6.32 -1.01 29.36
N PRO A 71 6.81 -0.37 30.45
CA PRO A 71 6.78 -0.98 31.77
C PRO A 71 5.31 -1.28 32.18
N PRO A 72 5.04 -2.45 32.80
CA PRO A 72 3.69 -2.83 33.20
C PRO A 72 3.25 -1.93 34.35
N GLY A 73 2.36 -0.97 34.06
CA GLY A 73 1.82 -0.10 35.08
C GLY A 73 0.81 0.87 34.52
N THR A 74 -0.45 0.73 34.98
CA THR A 74 -1.56 1.68 34.83
C THR A 74 -2.57 1.40 33.71
N TYR A 75 -3.13 0.20 33.70
CA TYR A 75 -4.52 0.03 33.29
C TYR A 75 -5.28 -0.60 34.47
N ARG A 76 -5.82 0.27 35.32
CA ARG A 76 -6.95 -0.02 36.21
C ARG A 76 -8.19 0.61 35.60
#